data_AF-A0A972SPK0-F1
#
_entry.id   AF-A0A972SPK0-F1
#
_cell.length_a   1.000
_cell.length_b   1.000
_cell.length_c   1.000
_cell.angle_alpha   90.00
_cell.angle_beta   90.00
_cell.angle_gamma   90.00
#
_symmetry.space_group_name_H-M   'P 1'
#
loop_
_entity.id
_entity.type
_entity.pdbx_description
1 polymer ?
#
loop_
_entity_poly.entity_id
_entity_poly.type
_entity_poly.pdbx_seq_one_letter_code
_entity_poly.pdbx_strand_id
1 'polypeptide(L)'
;MLTKFIEVTIVSDSADTSAHARKASVRADQITSFVDISAEKFSGHPLVRISLAEPHDFVNSDDEAGGVVRAQRTIFVQESYETIQRLLRDVSASA
;
A
#
# COMPACT_ATOMS: atom_id res chain seq x y z
N MET A 1 -4.58 7.27 19.90
CA MET A 1 -4.66 5.94 19.24
C MET A 1 -3.23 5.45 19.03
N LEU A 2 -2.94 4.19 19.35
CA LEU A 2 -1.66 3.59 18.99
C LEU A 2 -1.64 3.31 17.48
N THR A 3 -0.63 3.81 16.78
CA THR A 3 -0.39 3.47 15.37
C THR A 3 -0.02 1.99 15.28
N LYS A 4 -0.73 1.25 14.42
CA LYS A 4 -0.51 -0.19 14.22
C LYS A 4 0.14 -0.44 12.87
N PHE A 5 0.99 -1.46 12.82
CA PHE A 5 1.78 -1.79 11.64
C PHE A 5 1.54 -3.25 11.24
N ILE A 6 1.65 -3.51 9.94
CA ILE A 6 1.83 -4.85 9.38
C ILE A 6 3.23 -4.93 8.76
N GLU A 7 3.84 -6.11 8.81
CA GLU A 7 5.09 -6.36 8.08
C GLU A 7 4.77 -7.03 6.74
N VAL A 8 5.33 -6.49 5.66
CA VAL A 8 5.15 -7.00 4.29
C VAL A 8 6.47 -6.96 3.53
N THR A 9 6.55 -7.72 2.45
CA THR A 9 7.69 -7.77 1.55
C THR A 9 7.33 -7.02 0.28
N ILE A 10 7.76 -5.76 0.20
CA ILE A 10 7.51 -4.86 -0.92
C ILE A 10 8.47 -5.19 -2.05
N VAL A 11 7.94 -5.47 -3.26
CA VAL A 11 8.73 -5.67 -4.49
C VAL A 11 8.74 -4.44 -5.39
N SER A 12 7.73 -3.58 -5.29
CA SER A 12 7.64 -2.33 -6.03
C SER A 12 6.80 -1.33 -5.25
N ASP A 13 7.13 -0.06 -5.39
CA ASP A 13 6.59 1.03 -4.61
C ASP A 13 6.54 2.29 -5.47
N SER A 14 5.36 2.89 -5.63
CA SER A 14 5.21 4.07 -6.48
C SER A 14 5.98 5.30 -5.97
N ALA A 15 6.40 5.31 -4.70
CA ALA A 15 7.15 6.41 -4.09
C ALA A 15 8.66 6.15 -3.96
N ASP A 16 9.15 4.97 -4.34
CA ASP A 16 10.54 4.57 -4.16
C ASP A 16 11.08 3.90 -5.44
N THR A 17 12.22 4.38 -5.93
CA THR A 17 12.86 3.85 -7.13
C THR A 17 13.71 2.60 -6.87
N SER A 18 13.75 2.11 -5.63
CA SER A 18 14.50 0.90 -5.27
C SER A 18 13.99 -0.33 -6.01
N ALA A 19 14.88 -0.99 -6.75
CA ALA A 19 14.55 -2.13 -7.61
C ALA A 19 14.57 -3.50 -6.91
N HIS A 20 14.71 -3.52 -5.57
CA HIS A 20 14.87 -4.76 -4.81
C HIS A 20 13.74 -4.99 -3.82
N ALA A 21 13.36 -6.26 -3.69
CA ALA A 21 12.40 -6.72 -2.70
C ALA A 21 12.93 -6.43 -1.28
N ARG A 22 12.08 -5.89 -0.42
CA ARG A 22 12.46 -5.50 0.94
C ARG A 22 11.32 -5.70 1.93
N LYS A 23 11.68 -6.06 3.16
CA LYS A 23 10.72 -6.04 4.27
C LYS A 23 10.46 -4.61 4.70
N ALA A 24 9.20 -4.27 4.93
CA ALA A 24 8.79 -2.96 5.39
C ALA A 24 7.64 -3.07 6.40
N SER A 25 7.65 -2.18 7.38
CA SER A 25 6.51 -1.96 8.28
C SER A 25 5.59 -0.93 7.65
N VAL A 26 4.37 -1.34 7.33
CA VAL A 26 3.34 -0.49 6.73
C VAL A 26 2.29 -0.17 7.79
N ARG A 27 1.94 1.10 7.91
CA ARG A 27 0.87 1.55 8.79
C ARG A 27 -0.47 0.99 8.31
N ALA A 28 -1.12 0.23 9.18
CA ALA A 28 -2.39 -0.43 8.84
C ALA A 28 -3.53 0.58 8.61
N ASP A 29 -3.51 1.71 9.32
CA ASP A 29 -4.51 2.77 9.20
C ASP A 29 -4.40 3.58 7.90
N GLN A 30 -3.28 3.46 7.17
CA GLN A 30 -3.12 4.08 5.85
C GLN A 30 -3.62 3.19 4.71
N ILE A 31 -3.86 1.90 4.96
CA ILE A 31 -4.31 0.98 3.91
C ILE A 31 -5.77 1.27 3.57
N THR A 32 -6.02 1.74 2.35
CA THR A 32 -7.36 2.05 1.85
C THR A 32 -7.97 0.91 1.06
N SER A 33 -7.13 0.11 0.39
CA SER A 33 -7.54 -1.09 -0.34
C SER A 33 -6.37 -2.02 -0.57
N PHE A 34 -6.68 -3.31 -0.77
CA PHE A 34 -5.72 -4.30 -1.23
C PHE A 34 -6.43 -5.31 -2.14
N VAL A 35 -5.77 -5.70 -3.23
CA VAL A 35 -6.35 -6.52 -4.31
C VAL A 35 -5.38 -7.64 -4.67
N ASP A 36 -5.92 -8.85 -4.84
CA ASP A 36 -5.17 -9.98 -5.39
C ASP A 36 -4.87 -9.73 -6.88
N ILE A 37 -3.60 -9.78 -7.21
CA ILE A 37 -3.07 -9.61 -8.58
C ILE A 37 -2.18 -10.80 -8.96
N SER A 38 -2.26 -11.92 -8.24
CA SER A 38 -1.42 -13.12 -8.44
C SER A 38 -1.53 -13.72 -9.84
N ALA A 39 -2.64 -13.46 -10.55
CA ALA A 39 -2.84 -13.87 -11.94
C ALA A 39 -2.17 -12.93 -12.97
N GLU A 40 -1.72 -11.75 -12.57
CA GLU A 40 -1.09 -10.77 -13.45
C GLU A 40 0.38 -11.08 -13.69
N LYS A 41 0.86 -10.79 -14.92
CA LYS A 41 2.27 -11.02 -15.29
C LYS A 41 3.12 -9.80 -14.96
N PHE A 42 3.59 -9.72 -13.72
CA PHE A 42 4.52 -8.69 -13.27
C PHE A 42 5.93 -9.23 -13.02
N SER A 43 6.95 -8.39 -13.24
CA SER A 43 8.31 -8.65 -12.78
C SER A 43 8.35 -8.69 -11.24
N GLY A 44 9.12 -9.62 -10.67
CA GLY A 44 9.21 -9.80 -9.21
C GLY A 44 8.04 -10.56 -8.57
N HIS A 45 7.06 -11.00 -9.36
CA HIS A 45 5.94 -11.84 -8.94
C HIS A 45 5.18 -11.32 -7.69
N PRO A 46 4.73 -10.05 -7.66
CA PRO A 46 3.84 -9.59 -6.62
C PRO A 46 2.53 -10.38 -6.64
N LEU A 47 1.98 -10.64 -5.46
CA LEU A 47 0.69 -11.31 -5.30
C LEU A 47 -0.42 -10.33 -4.96
N VAL A 48 -0.09 -9.22 -4.30
CA VAL A 48 -1.08 -8.23 -3.86
C VAL A 48 -0.62 -6.82 -4.18
N ARG A 49 -1.56 -6.00 -4.66
CA ARG A 49 -1.42 -4.55 -4.77
C ARG A 49 -2.13 -3.89 -3.59
N ILE A 50 -1.42 -3.05 -2.84
CA ILE A 50 -1.95 -2.30 -1.68
C ILE A 50 -1.93 -0.81 -2.01
N SER A 51 -3.06 -0.14 -1.79
CA SER A 51 -3.20 1.31 -1.91
C SER A 51 -3.15 1.96 -0.54
N LEU A 52 -2.27 2.93 -0.37
CA LEU A 52 -2.06 3.68 0.86
C LEU A 52 -2.52 5.13 0.68
N ALA A 53 -3.22 5.66 1.67
CA ALA A 53 -3.49 7.08 1.79
C ALA A 53 -2.21 7.79 2.26
N GLU A 54 -1.72 8.73 1.46
CA GLU A 54 -0.63 9.61 1.85
C GLU A 54 -1.19 10.86 2.54
N PRO A 55 -0.46 11.44 3.51
CA PRO A 55 -0.93 12.61 4.27
C PRO A 55 -0.83 13.92 3.48
N HIS A 56 -0.23 13.90 2.29
CA HIS A 56 0.04 15.09 1.50
C HIS A 56 -0.89 15.16 0.29
N ASP A 57 -1.93 15.97 0.39
CA ASP A 57 -2.69 16.33 -0.80
C ASP A 57 -1.88 17.30 -1.67
N PHE A 58 -2.08 17.26 -2.99
CA PHE A 58 -1.51 18.25 -3.90
C PHE A 58 -2.61 18.94 -4.70
N VAL A 59 -2.40 20.22 -4.98
CA VAL A 59 -3.29 20.99 -5.87
C VAL A 59 -2.88 20.64 -7.29
N ASN A 60 -3.84 20.18 -8.09
CA ASN A 60 -3.59 20.00 -9.52
C ASN A 60 -3.51 21.39 -10.17
N SER A 61 -2.31 21.83 -10.54
CA SER A 61 -2.08 23.13 -11.18
C SER A 61 -2.68 23.23 -12.59
N ASP A 62 -3.00 22.09 -13.20
CA ASP A 62 -3.50 22.00 -14.57
C ASP A 62 -5.05 21.98 -14.63
N ASP A 63 -5.71 21.94 -13.46
CA ASP A 63 -7.15 22.07 -13.34
C ASP A 63 -7.50 23.51 -12.93
N GLU A 64 -8.13 24.28 -13.82
CA GLU A 64 -8.58 25.65 -13.54
C GLU A 64 -9.55 25.72 -12.33
N ALA A 65 -10.18 24.60 -11.96
CA ALA A 65 -11.03 24.51 -10.77
C ALA A 65 -10.26 24.43 -9.43
N GLY A 66 -8.92 24.29 -9.47
CA GLY A 66 -8.09 24.19 -8.27
C GLY A 66 -8.36 22.93 -7.43
N GLY A 67 -8.70 21.83 -8.10
CA GLY A 67 -9.03 20.55 -7.44
C GLY A 67 -7.87 20.02 -6.59
N VAL A 68 -8.17 19.69 -5.33
CA VAL A 68 -7.24 19.01 -4.42
C VAL A 68 -7.26 17.51 -4.74
N VAL A 69 -6.12 16.97 -5.16
CA VAL A 69 -5.93 15.54 -5.41
C VAL A 69 -5.29 14.91 -4.18
N ARG A 70 -5.96 13.88 -3.64
CA ARG A 70 -5.37 13.08 -2.56
C ARG A 70 -4.21 12.27 -3.10
N ALA A 71 -3.01 12.44 -2.52
CA ALA A 71 -1.90 11.57 -2.88
C ALA A 71 -2.19 10.14 -2.44
N GLN A 72 -1.96 9.22 -3.36
CA GLN A 72 -2.05 7.79 -3.10
C GLN A 72 -0.70 7.18 -3.42
N ARG A 73 -0.23 6.30 -2.52
CA ARG A 73 0.94 5.46 -2.76
C ARG A 73 0.49 4.04 -3.00
N THR A 74 1.01 3.42 -4.05
CA THR A 74 0.74 2.01 -4.36
C THR A 74 1.99 1.20 -4.08
N ILE A 75 1.85 0.15 -3.29
CA ILE A 75 2.90 -0.83 -3.08
C ILE A 75 2.45 -2.20 -3.58
N PHE A 76 3.39 -2.96 -4.11
CA PHE A 76 3.20 -4.33 -4.58
C PHE A 76 3.98 -5.25 -3.65
N VAL A 77 3.33 -6.30 -3.16
CA VAL A 77 3.89 -7.17 -2.11
C VAL A 77 3.85 -8.65 -2.48
N GLN A 78 4.70 -9.45 -1.85
CA GLN A 78 4.77 -10.91 -2.07
C GLN A 78 3.82 -11.71 -1.19
N GLU A 79 3.26 -11.10 -0.15
CA GLU A 79 2.27 -11.76 0.71
C GLU A 79 0.98 -12.03 -0.07
N SER A 80 0.35 -13.19 0.19
CA SER A 80 -0.94 -13.52 -0.40
C SER A 80 -2.05 -12.62 0.14
N TYR A 81 -3.17 -12.58 -0.58
CA TYR A 81 -4.35 -11.85 -0.17
C TYR A 81 -4.84 -12.26 1.23
N GLU A 82 -4.88 -13.57 1.52
CA GLU A 82 -5.28 -14.12 2.82
C GLU A 82 -4.30 -13.72 3.93
N THR A 83 -3.01 -13.64 3.62
CA THR A 83 -1.98 -13.21 4.57
C THR A 83 -2.19 -11.77 4.97
N ILE A 84 -2.42 -10.87 4.00
CA ILE A 84 -2.73 -9.45 4.26
C ILE A 84 -4.03 -9.32 5.08
N GLN A 85 -5.08 -10.06 4.71
CA GLN A 85 -6.33 -10.06 5.47
C GLN A 85 -6.13 -10.47 6.94
N ARG A 86 -5.34 -11.52 7.19
CA ARG A 86 -5.06 -11.98 8.55
C ARG A 86 -4.29 -10.92 9.34
N LEU A 87 -3.23 -10.35 8.77
CA LEU A 87 -2.43 -9.30 9.43
C LEU A 87 -3.30 -8.11 9.84
N LEU A 88 -4.22 -7.67 8.97
CA LEU A 88 -5.14 -6.56 9.28
C LEU A 88 -6.19 -6.92 10.33
N ARG A 89 -6.67 -8.16 10.35
CA ARG A 89 -7.57 -8.66 11.40
C ARG A 89 -6.87 -8.72 12.76
N ASP A 90 -5.65 -9.21 12.82
CA ASP A 90 -4.87 -9.32 14.07
C ASP A 90 -4.58 -7.93 14.65
N VAL A 91 -4.26 -6.99 13.76
CA VAL A 91 -4.14 -5.56 14.09
C VAL A 91 -5.45 -5.02 14.66
N SER A 92 -6.60 -5.35 14.07
CA SER A 92 -7.92 -4.88 14.52
C SER A 92 -8.36 -5.51 15.84
N ALA A 93 -8.06 -6.80 16.07
CA ALA A 93 -8.41 -7.53 17.29
C ALA A 93 -7.59 -7.13 18.51
N SER A 94 -6.40 -6.55 18.30
CA SER A 94 -5.55 -6.00 19.36
C SER A 94 -5.96 -4.57 19.78
N ALA A 95 -7.19 -4.14 19.49
CA ALA A 95 -7.74 -2.80 19.81
C ALA A 95 -8.64 -2.88 21.03
#